data_AF-A0AAV2E251-F1
#
_entry.id   AF-A0AAV2E251-F1
#
_cell.length_a   1.000
_cell.length_b   1.000
_cell.length_c   1.000
_cell.angle_alpha   90.00
_cell.angle_beta   90.00
_cell.angle_gamma   90.00
#
_symmetry.space_group_name_H-M   'P 1'
#
loop_
_entity.id
_entity.type
_entity.pdbx_description
1 polymer ?
#
loop_
_entity_poly.entity_id
_entity_poly.type
_entity_poly.pdbx_seq_one_letter_code
_entity_poly.pdbx_strand_id
1 'polypeptide(L)'
;MRADYKLFGDSISFDTTYRTNKAYRPLGMFVGFNHHRQTCIFGACLLYEETSASFEWLFDAFRRCMDQKLPTTIFIDQDAAMAKALRNEWLGVFHALCTWHILMNAKKHFKKDKNVWKKLSIHLTYLFYTIDSEVEFDIAWKDMLAECFPDSDFVYGDP
;
A
#
# COMPACT_ATOMS: atom_id res chain seq x y z
N MET A 1 18.50 -9.01 -3.65
CA MET A 1 17.75 -8.57 -2.45
C MET A 1 18.45 -7.43 -1.72
N ARG A 2 19.49 -7.66 -0.90
CA ARG A 2 20.13 -6.58 -0.11
C ARG A 2 20.82 -5.51 -0.95
N ALA A 3 21.52 -5.89 -2.02
CA ALA A 3 22.12 -4.93 -2.96
C ALA A 3 21.04 -4.10 -3.68
N ASP A 4 19.98 -4.75 -4.15
CA ASP A 4 18.85 -4.07 -4.80
C ASP A 4 18.13 -3.12 -3.84
N TYR A 5 17.90 -3.53 -2.58
CA TYR A 5 17.27 -2.69 -1.57
C TYR A 5 18.11 -1.44 -1.22
N LYS A 6 19.44 -1.55 -1.27
CA LYS A 6 20.30 -0.36 -1.10
C LYS A 6 20.01 0.71 -2.15
N LEU A 7 19.74 0.29 -3.39
CA LEU A 7 19.51 1.18 -4.53
C LEU A 7 18.04 1.58 -4.71
N PHE A 8 17.11 0.68 -4.37
CA PHE A 8 15.69 0.78 -4.74
C PHE A 8 14.73 0.66 -3.55
N GLY A 9 15.25 0.54 -2.33
CA GLY A 9 14.46 0.28 -1.12
C GLY A 9 13.84 1.52 -0.48
N ASP A 10 13.82 2.68 -1.14
CA ASP A 10 13.27 3.90 -0.56
C ASP A 10 11.74 3.89 -0.52
N SER A 11 11.12 3.15 -1.45
CA SER A 11 9.67 2.94 -1.53
C SER A 11 9.40 1.45 -1.71
N ILE A 12 8.74 0.85 -0.73
CA ILE A 12 8.45 -0.59 -0.73
C ILE A 12 6.98 -0.86 -0.46
N SER A 13 6.46 -1.98 -0.94
CA SER A 13 5.18 -2.53 -0.52
C SER A 13 5.41 -3.80 0.28
N PHE A 14 4.59 -4.01 1.30
CA PHE A 14 4.52 -5.26 2.04
C PHE A 14 3.07 -5.70 2.14
N ASP A 15 2.82 -6.97 1.84
CA ASP A 15 1.50 -7.57 1.93
C ASP A 15 1.62 -9.04 2.33
N THR A 16 0.64 -9.52 3.10
CA THR A 16 0.52 -10.93 3.46
C THR A 16 -0.55 -11.61 2.62
N THR A 17 -0.13 -12.60 1.82
CA THR A 17 -1.09 -13.47 1.15
C THR A 17 -1.58 -14.52 2.12
N TYR A 18 -2.90 -14.53 2.35
CA TYR A 18 -3.54 -15.42 3.30
C TYR A 18 -3.54 -16.88 2.83
N ARG A 19 -3.07 -17.79 3.69
CA ARG A 19 -3.43 -19.22 3.68
C ARG A 19 -3.16 -19.99 2.38
N THR A 20 -2.14 -19.61 1.61
CA THR A 20 -1.82 -20.24 0.32
C THR A 20 -1.09 -21.59 0.45
N ASN A 21 -0.59 -21.95 1.64
CA ASN A 21 0.08 -23.23 1.90
C ASN A 21 -0.80 -24.22 2.69
N LYS A 22 -0.42 -25.51 2.65
CA LYS A 22 -1.12 -26.61 3.36
C LYS A 22 -1.21 -26.42 4.88
N ALA A 23 -0.36 -25.58 5.45
CA ALA A 23 -0.33 -25.26 6.87
C ALA A 23 -1.11 -23.98 7.22
N TYR A 24 -1.80 -23.38 6.24
CA TYR A 24 -2.61 -22.17 6.39
C TYR A 24 -1.84 -20.99 6.98
N ARG A 25 -0.54 -20.88 6.67
CA ARG A 25 0.34 -19.82 7.17
C ARG A 25 0.36 -18.60 6.24
N PRO A 26 0.30 -17.37 6.75
CA PRO A 26 0.50 -16.16 5.96
C PRO A 26 1.89 -16.13 5.32
N LEU A 27 1.94 -15.83 4.02
CA LEU A 27 3.18 -15.57 3.28
C LEU A 27 3.26 -14.07 3.01
N GLY A 28 4.19 -13.39 3.67
CA GLY A 28 4.48 -11.97 3.47
C GLY A 28 5.60 -11.73 2.49
N MET A 29 5.50 -10.68 1.68
CA MET A 29 6.54 -10.30 0.71
C MET A 29 6.84 -8.81 0.77
N PHE A 30 8.12 -8.45 0.80
CA PHE A 30 8.60 -7.09 0.62
C PHE A 30 9.00 -6.90 -0.84
N VAL A 31 8.33 -5.98 -1.53
CA VAL A 31 8.54 -5.71 -2.95
C VAL A 31 8.72 -4.22 -3.20
N GLY A 32 9.36 -3.86 -4.30
CA GLY A 32 9.40 -2.49 -4.82
C GLY A 32 9.72 -2.51 -6.30
N PHE A 33 10.29 -1.42 -6.80
CA PHE A 33 10.58 -1.26 -8.23
C PHE A 33 12.00 -0.74 -8.47
N ASN A 34 12.64 -1.22 -9.55
CA ASN A 34 13.88 -0.61 -10.04
C ASN A 34 13.60 0.60 -10.96
N HIS A 35 14.67 1.21 -11.50
CA HIS A 35 14.58 2.34 -12.43
C HIS A 35 13.82 2.04 -13.74
N HIS A 36 13.61 0.77 -14.09
CA HIS A 36 12.83 0.34 -15.25
C HIS A 36 11.38 0.00 -14.90
N ARG A 37 10.90 0.37 -13.70
CA ARG A 37 9.57 0.04 -13.17
C ARG A 37 9.32 -1.49 -13.11
N GLN A 38 10.37 -2.29 -13.05
CA GLN A 38 10.26 -3.74 -12.90
C GLN A 38 10.19 -4.10 -11.43
N THR A 39 9.36 -5.07 -11.09
CA THR A 39 9.21 -5.58 -9.73
C THR A 39 10.52 -6.14 -9.20
N CYS A 40 10.94 -5.68 -8.03
CA CYS A 40 12.06 -6.23 -7.26
C CYS A 40 11.53 -6.81 -5.96
N ILE A 41 11.91 -8.05 -5.65
CA ILE A 41 11.61 -8.68 -4.35
C ILE A 41 12.80 -8.40 -3.42
N PHE A 42 12.53 -7.76 -2.29
CA PHE A 42 13.53 -7.46 -1.27
C PHE A 42 13.56 -8.50 -0.16
N GLY A 43 12.43 -9.17 0.09
CA GLY A 43 12.36 -10.25 1.08
C GLY A 43 11.02 -10.97 1.04
N ALA A 44 10.98 -12.14 1.66
CA ALA A 44 9.77 -12.90 1.88
C ALA A 44 9.83 -13.55 3.27
N CYS A 45 8.67 -13.76 3.88
CA CYS A 45 8.57 -14.36 5.20
C CYS A 45 7.33 -15.25 5.30
N LEU A 46 7.44 -16.31 6.09
CA LEU A 46 6.30 -17.10 6.48
C LEU A 46 5.99 -16.81 7.93
N LEU A 47 4.81 -16.26 8.20
CA LEU A 47 4.37 -15.94 9.55
C LEU A 47 3.57 -17.09 10.14
N TYR A 48 3.61 -17.22 11.46
CA TYR A 48 2.74 -18.16 12.15
C TYR A 48 1.30 -17.61 12.21
N GLU A 49 1.18 -16.34 12.62
CA GLU A 49 -0.06 -15.58 12.80
C GLU A 49 0.16 -14.11 12.41
N GLU A 50 -0.92 -13.39 12.12
CA GLU A 50 -0.93 -11.96 11.78
C GLU A 50 -1.23 -11.14 13.04
N THR A 51 -0.27 -11.12 13.97
CA THR A 51 -0.36 -10.31 15.20
C THR A 51 0.65 -9.17 15.16
N SER A 52 0.43 -8.13 15.97
CA SER A 52 1.38 -7.02 16.06
C SER A 52 2.77 -7.50 16.47
N ALA A 53 2.87 -8.43 17.43
CA ALA A 53 4.15 -8.98 17.86
C ALA A 53 4.87 -9.75 16.73
N SER A 54 4.12 -10.48 15.89
CA SER A 54 4.67 -11.18 14.73
C SER A 54 5.20 -10.21 13.68
N PHE A 55 4.48 -9.11 13.43
CA PHE A 55 4.91 -8.07 12.51
C PHE A 55 6.07 -7.22 13.06
N GLU A 56 6.09 -6.91 14.35
CA GLU A 56 7.20 -6.20 15.01
C GLU A 56 8.50 -6.98 14.83
N TRP A 57 8.47 -8.28 15.16
CA TRP A 57 9.61 -9.17 14.91
C TRP A 57 10.02 -9.19 13.44
N LEU A 58 9.06 -9.25 12.51
CA LEU A 58 9.34 -9.30 11.09
C LEU A 58 10.00 -8.01 10.60
N PHE A 59 9.49 -6.84 10.99
CA PHE A 59 10.01 -5.55 10.57
C PHE A 59 11.39 -5.28 11.17
N ASP A 60 11.63 -5.69 12.41
CA ASP A 60 12.97 -5.68 13.00
C ASP A 60 13.93 -6.60 12.24
N ALA A 61 13.52 -7.84 11.95
CA ALA A 61 14.32 -8.81 11.22
C ALA A 61 14.67 -8.31 9.81
N PHE A 62 13.69 -7.78 9.08
CA PHE A 62 13.89 -7.21 7.76
C PHE A 62 14.90 -6.05 7.81
N ARG A 63 14.69 -5.09 8.73
CA ARG A 63 15.60 -3.95 8.94
C ARG A 63 17.03 -4.40 9.23
N ARG A 64 17.23 -5.39 10.11
CA ARG A 64 18.55 -5.97 10.40
C ARG A 64 19.19 -6.63 9.18
N CYS A 65 18.41 -7.37 8.38
CA CYS A 65 18.87 -7.97 7.13
C CYS A 65 19.24 -6.92 6.06
N MET A 66 18.66 -5.72 6.15
CA MET A 66 18.86 -4.62 5.22
C MET A 66 19.86 -3.55 5.71
N ASP A 67 20.84 -3.94 6.53
CA ASP A 67 21.86 -3.00 7.07
C ASP A 67 21.29 -1.85 7.86
N GLN A 68 20.19 -2.07 8.60
CA GLN A 68 19.49 -1.04 9.36
C GLN A 68 18.87 0.05 8.48
N LYS A 69 18.92 -0.05 7.14
CA LYS A 69 18.29 0.90 6.24
C LYS A 69 16.77 0.73 6.28
N LEU A 70 16.07 1.78 6.70
CA LEU A 70 14.62 1.90 6.59
C LEU A 70 14.23 2.44 5.22
N PRO A 71 13.04 2.09 4.69
CA PRO A 71 12.48 2.78 3.55
C PRO A 71 12.03 4.19 3.96
N THR A 72 11.85 5.08 3.00
CA THR A 72 11.17 6.36 3.22
C THR A 72 9.66 6.15 3.32
N THR A 73 9.13 5.30 2.44
CA THR A 73 7.70 5.00 2.36
C THR A 73 7.47 3.49 2.29
N ILE A 74 6.48 3.02 3.05
CA ILE A 74 5.97 1.66 2.94
C ILE A 74 4.47 1.67 2.62
N PHE A 75 4.08 0.89 1.61
CA PHE A 75 2.70 0.61 1.26
C PHE A 75 2.27 -0.71 1.88
N ILE A 76 1.25 -0.68 2.72
CA ILE A 76 0.67 -1.89 3.34
C ILE A 76 -0.83 -1.97 3.07
N ASP A 77 -1.44 -3.06 3.48
CA ASP A 77 -2.89 -3.16 3.56
C ASP A 77 -3.46 -2.33 4.74
N GLN A 78 -4.75 -2.50 5.04
CA GLN A 78 -5.41 -1.78 6.14
C GLN A 78 -5.37 -2.58 7.46
N ASP A 79 -4.42 -3.51 7.63
CA ASP A 79 -4.32 -4.34 8.83
C ASP A 79 -3.87 -3.51 10.05
N ALA A 80 -4.69 -3.52 11.10
CA ALA A 80 -4.46 -2.73 12.31
C ALA A 80 -3.23 -3.24 13.10
N ALA A 81 -2.96 -4.54 13.06
CA ALA A 81 -1.85 -5.14 13.76
C ALA A 81 -0.52 -4.77 13.10
N MET A 82 -0.47 -4.78 11.77
CA MET A 82 0.65 -4.35 10.93
C MET A 82 0.92 -2.85 11.08
N ALA A 83 -0.13 -2.03 11.00
CA ALA A 83 -0.01 -0.58 11.19
C ALA A 83 0.53 -0.22 12.58
N LYS A 84 0.13 -0.96 13.62
CA LYS A 84 0.67 -0.80 14.98
C LYS A 84 2.16 -1.19 15.03
N ALA A 85 2.52 -2.33 14.45
CA ALA A 85 3.90 -2.81 14.45
C ALA A 85 4.86 -1.85 13.74
N LEU A 86 4.49 -1.31 12.57
CA LEU A 86 5.32 -0.34 11.87
C LEU A 86 5.54 0.94 12.69
N ARG A 87 4.49 1.44 13.37
CA ARG A 87 4.62 2.63 14.24
C ARG A 87 5.59 2.39 15.41
N ASN A 88 5.73 1.16 15.86
CA ASN A 88 6.63 0.79 16.95
C ASN A 88 8.07 0.58 16.45
N GLU A 89 8.26 -0.10 15.32
CA GLU A 89 9.58 -0.49 14.83
C GLU A 89 10.26 0.55 13.93
N TRP A 90 9.49 1.23 13.08
CA TRP A 90 10.00 2.05 11.97
C TRP A 90 9.56 3.52 12.12
N LEU A 91 10.11 4.19 13.14
CA LEU A 91 9.85 5.60 13.39
C LEU A 91 10.30 6.48 12.22
N GLY A 92 9.41 7.37 11.76
CA GLY A 92 9.69 8.31 10.68
C GLY A 92 9.47 7.77 9.26
N VAL A 93 9.11 6.49 9.11
CA VAL A 93 8.68 5.94 7.81
C VAL A 93 7.24 6.38 7.53
N PHE A 94 6.98 6.82 6.30
CA PHE A 94 5.62 7.16 5.87
C PHE A 94 4.84 5.88 5.54
N HIS A 95 3.67 5.70 6.15
CA HIS A 95 2.83 4.53 5.94
C HIS A 95 1.67 4.92 5.03
N ALA A 96 1.63 4.32 3.83
CA ALA A 96 0.59 4.51 2.85
C ALA A 96 -0.24 3.24 2.66
N LEU A 97 -1.49 3.39 2.23
CA LEU A 97 -2.31 2.25 1.84
C LEU A 97 -1.99 1.82 0.42
N CYS A 98 -1.93 0.51 0.20
CA CYS A 98 -1.79 -0.10 -1.12
C CYS A 98 -2.97 0.29 -2.03
N THR A 99 -2.68 0.73 -3.25
CA THR A 99 -3.69 1.16 -4.24
C THR A 99 -4.71 0.06 -4.57
N TRP A 100 -4.28 -1.21 -4.58
CA TRP A 100 -5.17 -2.34 -4.76
C TRP A 100 -6.20 -2.45 -3.63
N HIS A 101 -5.76 -2.30 -2.38
CA HIS A 101 -6.64 -2.33 -1.22
C HIS A 101 -7.61 -1.15 -1.21
N ILE A 102 -7.16 0.04 -1.61
CA ILE A 102 -8.03 1.21 -1.80
C ILE A 102 -9.12 0.91 -2.85
N LEU A 103 -8.73 0.37 -4.02
CA LEU A 103 -9.68 -0.02 -5.07
C LEU A 103 -10.68 -1.07 -4.61
N MET A 104 -10.23 -2.08 -3.87
CA MET A 104 -11.12 -3.13 -3.34
C MET A 104 -12.09 -2.58 -2.30
N ASN A 105 -11.63 -1.65 -1.45
CA ASN A 105 -12.49 -0.99 -0.48
C ASN A 105 -13.54 -0.12 -1.18
N ALA A 106 -13.12 0.72 -2.14
CA ALA A 106 -14.05 1.50 -2.96
C ALA A 106 -15.09 0.59 -3.66
N LYS A 107 -14.64 -0.51 -4.28
CA LYS A 107 -15.54 -1.49 -4.90
C LYS A 107 -16.55 -2.05 -3.90
N LYS A 108 -16.12 -2.44 -2.70
CA LYS A 108 -16.99 -2.99 -1.67
C LYS A 108 -18.14 -2.05 -1.32
N HIS A 109 -17.86 -0.75 -1.21
CA HIS A 109 -18.82 0.28 -0.80
C HIS A 109 -19.69 0.79 -1.96
N PHE A 110 -19.12 0.98 -3.15
CA PHE A 110 -19.81 1.66 -4.26
C PHE A 110 -20.35 0.72 -5.34
N LYS A 111 -20.02 -0.58 -5.35
CA LYS A 111 -20.49 -1.53 -6.39
C LYS A 111 -22.00 -1.66 -6.56
N LYS A 112 -22.79 -1.25 -5.56
CA LYS A 112 -24.27 -1.33 -5.62
C LYS A 112 -24.81 -0.37 -6.67
N ASP A 113 -24.23 0.82 -6.77
CA ASP A 113 -24.50 1.75 -7.87
C ASP A 113 -23.51 1.49 -9.01
N LYS A 114 -24.00 0.81 -10.06
CA LYS A 114 -23.17 0.43 -11.20
C LYS A 114 -22.64 1.65 -11.97
N ASN A 115 -23.38 2.76 -12.01
CA ASN A 115 -22.98 3.95 -12.74
C ASN A 115 -21.87 4.68 -11.99
N VAL A 116 -22.04 4.88 -10.68
CA VAL A 116 -21.01 5.47 -9.82
C VAL A 116 -19.76 4.60 -9.83
N TRP A 117 -19.89 3.27 -9.63
CA TRP A 117 -18.73 2.38 -9.63
C TRP A 117 -17.97 2.39 -10.96
N LYS A 118 -18.68 2.39 -12.10
CA LYS A 118 -18.04 2.44 -13.42
C LYS A 118 -17.17 3.69 -13.54
N LYS A 119 -17.72 4.88 -13.25
CA LYS A 119 -16.97 6.15 -13.29
C LYS A 119 -15.80 6.15 -12.30
N LEU A 120 -16.08 5.82 -11.04
CA LEU A 120 -15.11 5.82 -9.95
C LEU A 120 -13.92 4.89 -10.26
N SER A 121 -14.18 3.71 -10.81
CA SER A 121 -13.12 2.74 -11.14
C SER A 121 -12.18 3.24 -12.26
N ILE A 122 -12.71 3.99 -13.22
CA ILE A 122 -11.92 4.62 -14.29
C ILE A 122 -11.06 5.74 -13.70
N HIS A 123 -11.66 6.64 -12.93
CA HIS A 123 -10.97 7.75 -12.28
C HIS A 123 -9.86 7.27 -11.34
N LEU A 124 -10.14 6.31 -10.45
CA LEU A 124 -9.11 5.76 -9.54
C LEU A 124 -7.95 5.11 -10.28
N THR A 125 -8.22 4.42 -11.40
CA THR A 125 -7.18 3.81 -12.23
C THR A 125 -6.30 4.88 -12.89
N TYR A 126 -6.90 5.96 -13.38
CA TYR A 126 -6.19 7.09 -13.95
C TYR A 126 -5.32 7.80 -12.90
N LEU A 127 -5.90 8.12 -11.74
CA LEU A 127 -5.22 8.73 -10.59
C LEU A 127 -4.01 7.91 -10.12
N PHE A 128 -4.12 6.58 -10.08
CA PHE A 128 -3.07 5.73 -9.51
C PHE A 128 -1.94 5.37 -10.48
N TYR A 129 -2.21 5.34 -11.79
CA TYR A 129 -1.27 4.73 -12.73
C TYR A 129 -0.88 5.62 -13.92
N THR A 130 -1.50 6.80 -14.07
CA THR A 130 -1.24 7.68 -15.22
C THR A 130 -0.72 9.05 -14.81
N ILE A 131 -1.07 9.54 -13.62
CA ILE A 131 -0.68 10.87 -13.18
C ILE A 131 0.69 10.83 -12.49
N ASP A 132 1.59 11.72 -12.92
CA ASP A 132 2.95 11.86 -12.40
C ASP A 132 3.18 13.22 -11.69
N SER A 133 2.16 14.09 -11.60
CA SER A 133 2.26 15.40 -10.94
C SER A 133 1.15 15.66 -9.93
N GLU A 134 1.47 16.36 -8.84
CA GLU A 134 0.53 16.73 -7.78
C GLU A 134 -0.60 17.63 -8.30
N VAL A 135 -0.27 18.59 -9.17
CA VAL A 135 -1.25 19.52 -9.75
C VAL A 135 -2.28 18.78 -10.61
N GLU A 136 -1.83 17.87 -11.48
CA GLU A 136 -2.75 17.05 -12.28
C GLU A 136 -3.56 16.11 -11.40
N PHE A 137 -2.97 15.58 -10.33
CA PHE A 137 -3.68 14.73 -9.36
C PHE A 137 -4.82 15.51 -8.70
N ASP A 138 -4.56 16.71 -8.21
CA ASP A 138 -5.57 17.56 -7.56
C ASP A 138 -6.73 17.91 -8.51
N ILE A 139 -6.42 18.18 -9.79
CA ILE A 139 -7.43 18.46 -10.81
C ILE A 139 -8.28 17.21 -11.06
N ALA A 140 -7.64 16.08 -11.39
CA ALA A 140 -8.33 14.84 -11.67
C ALA A 140 -9.13 14.31 -10.47
N TRP A 141 -8.64 14.54 -9.24
CA TRP A 141 -9.34 14.21 -8.01
C TRP A 141 -10.63 15.01 -7.87
N LYS A 142 -10.58 16.32 -8.11
CA LYS A 142 -11.76 17.19 -8.09
C LYS A 142 -12.77 16.80 -9.18
N ASP A 143 -12.29 16.48 -10.38
CA ASP A 143 -13.14 16.00 -11.48
C ASP A 143 -13.83 14.68 -11.12
N MET A 144 -13.10 13.73 -10.52
CA MET A 144 -13.68 12.48 -10.02
C MET A 144 -14.80 12.74 -9.01
N LEU A 145 -14.58 13.63 -8.03
CA LEU A 145 -15.58 13.97 -7.03
C LEU A 145 -16.83 14.58 -7.66
N ALA A 146 -16.67 15.54 -8.56
CA ALA A 146 -17.79 16.19 -9.25
C ALA A 146 -18.60 15.20 -10.10
N GLU A 147 -17.96 14.24 -10.77
CA GLU A 147 -18.65 13.30 -11.65
C GLU A 147 -19.27 12.09 -10.93
N CYS A 148 -18.65 11.65 -9.83
CA CYS A 148 -19.07 10.47 -9.08
C CYS A 148 -19.99 10.82 -7.91
N PHE A 149 -19.81 12.01 -7.32
CA PHE A 149 -20.47 12.46 -6.10
C PHE A 149 -20.90 13.94 -6.20
N PRO A 150 -21.72 14.31 -7.19
CA PRO A 150 -22.07 15.72 -7.47
C PRO A 150 -22.78 16.42 -6.31
N ASP A 151 -23.49 15.67 -5.47
CA ASP A 151 -24.26 16.20 -4.33
C ASP A 151 -23.47 16.13 -3.00
N SER A 152 -22.20 15.74 -3.04
CA SER A 152 -21.36 15.64 -1.85
C SER A 152 -20.71 16.98 -1.52
N ASP A 153 -20.56 17.25 -0.23
CA ASP A 153 -19.89 18.41 0.34
C ASP A 153 -18.42 18.14 0.69
N PHE A 154 -17.78 17.18 -0.01
CA PHE A 154 -16.38 16.83 0.25
C PHE A 154 -15.46 18.05 0.04
N VAL A 155 -14.87 18.55 1.12
CA VAL A 155 -13.82 19.57 1.08
C VAL A 155 -12.46 18.88 1.06
N TYR A 156 -11.69 19.10 -0.01
CA TYR A 156 -10.33 18.59 -0.12
C TYR A 156 -9.41 19.32 0.87
N GLY A 157 -8.73 18.58 1.75
CA GLY A 157 -7.70 19.12 2.64
C GLY A 157 -8.12 19.44 4.08
N ASP A 158 -9.30 19.00 4.55
CA ASP A 158 -9.59 19.04 6.00
C ASP A 158 -8.86 17.89 6.73
N PRO A 159 -8.22 18.17 7.88
CA PRO A 159 -7.29 17.27 8.56
C PRO A 159 -7.91 16.01 9.18
#